data_AF-J9EBK7-F1
#
_entry.id   AF-J9EBK7-F1
#
_cell.length_a   1.000
_cell.length_b   1.000
_cell.length_c   1.000
_cell.angle_alpha   90.00
_cell.angle_beta   90.00
_cell.angle_gamma   90.00
#
_symmetry.space_group_name_H-M   'P 1'
#
loop_
_entity.id
_entity.type
_entity.pdbx_description
1 polymer ?
#
loop_
_entity_poly.entity_id
_entity_poly.type
_entity_poly.pdbx_seq_one_letter_code
_entity_poly.pdbx_strand_id
1 'polypeptide(L)'
;MLAKLAEVTEPGNIKIDYAAGEWSKCSHYECGKPGRAQVRQLKCRISYQGSVGYLDDDVCESFGVVRPPSSRSCLPSHCPRWQTSPWSECLSSRCIRHSTSMQRREVKCAYENGTNAPFELCDRESRPKVKKECINGIV
;
A
#
# COMPACT_ATOMS: atom_id res chain seq x y z
N MET A 1 -32.00 -14.26 -8.52
CA MET A 1 -30.57 -14.06 -8.87
C MET A 1 -29.71 -15.26 -8.49
N LEU A 2 -29.83 -15.81 -7.27
CA LEU A 2 -29.16 -17.06 -6.87
C LEU A 2 -29.70 -18.35 -7.52
N ALA A 3 -30.94 -18.34 -8.04
CA ALA A 3 -31.59 -19.53 -8.59
C ALA A 3 -30.85 -20.17 -9.79
N LYS A 4 -30.12 -19.39 -10.60
CA LYS A 4 -29.36 -19.92 -11.75
C LYS A 4 -28.00 -20.51 -11.38
N LEU A 5 -27.52 -20.29 -10.15
CA LEU A 5 -26.29 -20.88 -9.64
C LEU A 5 -26.55 -22.24 -8.97
N ALA A 6 -27.82 -22.60 -8.73
CA ALA A 6 -28.21 -23.88 -8.13
C ALA A 6 -28.19 -25.05 -9.12
N GLU A 7 -28.13 -24.79 -10.43
CA GLU A 7 -28.15 -25.80 -11.51
C GLU A 7 -26.77 -26.05 -12.14
N VAL A 8 -25.69 -25.61 -11.50
CA VAL A 8 -24.35 -25.72 -12.09
C VAL A 8 -23.87 -27.18 -12.04
N THR A 9 -24.00 -27.88 -13.16
CA THR A 9 -23.59 -29.27 -13.36
C THR A 9 -22.16 -29.41 -13.92
N GLU A 10 -21.57 -28.34 -14.46
CA GLU A 10 -20.21 -28.32 -15.01
C GLU A 10 -19.33 -27.26 -14.31
N PRO A 11 -18.44 -27.66 -13.39
CA PRO A 11 -17.61 -26.71 -12.61
C PRO A 11 -16.55 -25.97 -13.45
N GLY A 12 -16.24 -26.45 -14.66
CA GLY A 12 -15.18 -25.88 -15.51
C GLY A 12 -15.46 -24.48 -16.08
N ASN A 13 -16.72 -24.01 -16.03
CA ASN A 13 -17.13 -22.72 -16.59
C ASN A 13 -17.45 -21.65 -15.53
N ILE A 14 -17.18 -21.93 -14.25
CA ILE A 14 -17.38 -20.97 -13.16
C ILE A 14 -16.11 -20.14 -13.00
N LYS A 15 -16.23 -18.82 -13.10
CA LYS A 15 -15.15 -17.89 -12.80
C LYS A 15 -15.43 -17.16 -11.49
N ILE A 16 -14.45 -17.14 -10.59
CA ILE A 16 -14.49 -16.39 -9.34
C ILE A 16 -13.35 -15.37 -9.35
N ASP A 17 -13.68 -14.10 -9.11
CA ASP A 17 -12.71 -12.99 -9.08
C ASP A 17 -13.21 -11.82 -8.23
N TYR A 18 -12.32 -10.89 -7.86
CA TYR A 18 -12.74 -9.65 -7.20
C TYR A 18 -13.19 -8.60 -8.22
N ALA A 19 -14.46 -8.22 -8.15
CA ALA A 19 -14.95 -7.04 -8.85
C ALA A 19 -14.54 -5.78 -8.07
N ALA A 20 -13.72 -4.93 -8.69
CA ALA A 20 -13.31 -3.66 -8.13
C ALA A 20 -14.18 -2.51 -8.65
N GLY A 21 -14.75 -1.72 -7.74
CA GLY A 21 -15.46 -0.50 -8.09
C GLY A 21 -14.52 0.66 -8.44
N GLU A 22 -15.13 1.80 -8.77
CA GLU A 22 -14.41 3.04 -9.01
C GLU A 22 -13.69 3.55 -7.76
N TRP A 23 -12.55 4.20 -7.96
CA TRP A 23 -11.85 4.90 -6.90
C TRP A 23 -12.64 6.12 -6.45
N SER A 24 -12.69 6.35 -5.13
CA SER A 24 -13.24 7.59 -4.57
C SER A 24 -12.50 8.81 -5.11
N LYS A 25 -13.09 10.01 -4.97
CA LYS A 25 -12.31 11.24 -5.14
C LYS A 25 -11.17 11.26 -4.10
N CYS A 26 -10.08 11.93 -4.45
CA CYS A 26 -9.00 12.13 -3.48
C CYS A 26 -9.53 13.00 -2.34
N SER A 27 -9.23 12.62 -1.09
CA SER A 27 -9.75 13.28 0.11
C SER A 27 -9.36 14.77 0.17
N HIS A 28 -8.16 15.14 -0.30
CA HIS A 28 -7.64 16.51 -0.26
C HIS A 28 -6.69 16.86 -1.42
N TYR A 29 -6.83 18.07 -1.97
CA TYR A 29 -5.97 18.61 -3.03
C TYR A 29 -4.73 19.38 -2.49
N GLU A 30 -4.75 19.86 -1.25
CA GLU A 30 -3.67 20.67 -0.65
C GLU A 30 -2.56 19.81 -0.06
N CYS A 31 -1.29 19.98 -0.47
CA CYS A 31 -0.14 19.20 0.05
C CYS A 31 0.04 19.29 1.59
N GLY A 32 0.78 18.36 2.21
CA GLY A 32 1.05 18.34 3.66
C GLY A 32 0.03 17.67 4.59
N LYS A 33 -1.25 17.65 4.23
CA LYS A 33 -2.30 16.93 4.98
C LYS A 33 -2.12 15.40 4.95
N PRO A 34 -2.35 14.72 6.09
CA PRO A 34 -2.35 13.26 6.19
C PRO A 34 -3.56 12.64 5.48
N GLY A 35 -3.50 11.33 5.21
CA GLY A 35 -4.68 10.57 4.81
C GLY A 35 -5.14 10.82 3.36
N ARG A 36 -4.21 11.15 2.45
CA ARG A 36 -4.50 11.19 1.00
C ARG A 36 -4.60 9.79 0.41
N ALA A 37 -5.73 9.16 0.64
CA ALA A 37 -6.05 7.89 0.03
C ALA A 37 -7.28 8.02 -0.87
N GLN A 38 -7.23 7.33 -2.00
CA GLN A 38 -8.44 6.90 -2.67
C GLN A 38 -8.78 5.50 -2.19
N VAL A 39 -10.06 5.28 -1.94
CA VAL A 39 -10.59 3.99 -1.56
C VAL A 39 -11.58 3.51 -2.60
N ARG A 40 -11.65 2.20 -2.83
CA ARG A 40 -12.67 1.59 -3.69
C ARG A 40 -13.27 0.38 -3.00
N GLN A 41 -14.50 0.07 -3.38
CA GLN A 41 -15.16 -1.14 -2.91
C GLN A 41 -14.68 -2.34 -3.72
N LEU A 42 -14.46 -3.46 -3.03
CA LEU A 42 -14.22 -4.76 -3.64
C LEU A 42 -15.38 -5.66 -3.26
N LYS A 43 -15.83 -6.49 -4.21
CA LYS A 43 -16.82 -7.54 -3.95
C LYS A 43 -16.38 -8.82 -4.62
N CYS A 44 -16.45 -9.93 -3.91
CA CYS A 44 -16.28 -11.24 -4.54
C CYS A 44 -17.36 -11.45 -5.60
N ARG A 45 -16.94 -11.77 -6.82
CA ARG A 45 -17.82 -11.95 -7.97
C ARG A 45 -17.71 -13.38 -8.48
N ILE A 46 -18.86 -14.00 -8.67
CA ILE A 46 -18.99 -15.28 -9.37
C ILE A 46 -19.67 -15.03 -10.71
N SER A 47 -19.11 -15.59 -11.79
CA SER A 47 -19.66 -15.46 -13.14
C SER A 47 -19.84 -16.84 -13.77
N TYR A 48 -21.02 -17.08 -14.35
CA TYR A 48 -21.38 -18.32 -15.03
C TYR A 48 -22.28 -18.03 -16.23
N GLN A 49 -21.87 -18.42 -17.44
CA GLN A 49 -22.65 -18.24 -18.69
C GLN A 49 -23.28 -16.85 -18.84
N GLY A 50 -22.50 -15.79 -18.57
CA GLY A 50 -22.95 -14.39 -18.65
C GLY A 50 -23.81 -13.90 -17.46
N SER A 51 -24.21 -14.79 -16.55
CA SER A 51 -24.83 -14.42 -15.28
C SER A 51 -23.75 -14.07 -14.26
N VAL A 52 -23.96 -12.97 -13.52
CA VAL A 52 -23.04 -12.48 -12.50
C VAL A 52 -23.74 -12.46 -11.14
N GLY A 53 -23.08 -12.99 -10.13
CA GLY A 53 -23.46 -12.91 -8.73
C GLY A 53 -22.35 -12.27 -7.90
N TYR A 54 -22.72 -11.77 -6.72
CA TYR A 54 -21.77 -11.28 -5.71
C TYR A 54 -21.89 -12.14 -4.45
N LEU A 55 -20.75 -12.47 -3.87
CA LEU A 55 -20.60 -13.31 -2.70
C LEU A 55 -19.80 -12.55 -1.62
N ASP A 56 -19.69 -13.16 -0.44
CA ASP A 56 -18.80 -12.68 0.60
C ASP A 56 -17.33 -12.89 0.21
N ASP A 57 -16.46 -12.01 0.73
CA ASP A 57 -15.03 -12.00 0.43
C ASP A 57 -14.36 -13.33 0.82
N ASP A 58 -14.81 -13.97 1.91
CA ASP A 58 -14.34 -15.28 2.39
C ASP A 58 -14.38 -16.38 1.30
N VAL A 59 -15.35 -16.31 0.39
CA VAL A 59 -15.44 -17.25 -0.74
C VAL A 59 -14.27 -17.03 -1.70
N CYS A 60 -13.99 -15.79 -2.10
CA CYS A 60 -12.84 -15.51 -2.95
C CYS A 60 -11.51 -15.87 -2.26
N GLU A 61 -11.39 -15.65 -0.95
CA GLU A 61 -10.20 -15.99 -0.17
C GLU A 61 -9.97 -17.51 -0.09
N SER A 62 -11.02 -18.31 0.18
CA SER A 62 -10.95 -19.77 0.20
C SER A 62 -10.59 -20.40 -1.15
N PHE A 63 -10.95 -19.74 -2.26
CA PHE A 63 -10.54 -20.14 -3.62
C PHE A 63 -9.13 -19.62 -4.00
N GLY A 64 -8.42 -18.97 -3.08
CA GLY A 64 -7.07 -18.47 -3.30
C GLY A 64 -7.00 -17.27 -4.26
N VAL A 65 -8.11 -16.55 -4.46
CA VAL A 65 -8.13 -15.36 -5.31
C VAL A 65 -7.41 -14.22 -4.59
N VAL A 66 -6.39 -13.66 -5.22
CA VAL A 66 -5.62 -12.55 -4.65
C VAL A 66 -6.51 -11.31 -4.56
N ARG A 67 -6.69 -10.80 -3.33
CA ARG A 67 -7.43 -9.57 -3.08
C ARG A 67 -6.66 -8.37 -3.62
N PRO A 68 -7.22 -7.61 -4.58
CA PRO A 68 -6.54 -6.43 -5.11
C PRO A 68 -6.52 -5.30 -4.07
N PRO A 69 -5.71 -4.25 -4.26
CA PRO A 69 -5.70 -3.12 -3.35
C PRO A 69 -7.06 -2.40 -3.33
N SER A 70 -7.60 -2.18 -2.13
CA SER A 70 -8.79 -1.38 -1.85
C SER A 70 -8.48 0.07 -1.49
N SER A 71 -7.19 0.38 -1.25
CA SER A 71 -6.69 1.72 -0.95
C SER A 71 -5.44 2.01 -1.76
N ARG A 72 -5.30 3.25 -2.24
CA ARG A 72 -4.09 3.75 -2.89
C ARG A 72 -3.82 5.20 -2.51
N SER A 73 -2.55 5.60 -2.50
CA SER A 73 -2.19 7.02 -2.39
C SER A 73 -2.70 7.79 -3.61
N CYS A 74 -3.26 8.97 -3.38
CA CYS A 74 -3.67 9.90 -4.43
C CYS A 74 -2.89 11.21 -4.41
N LEU A 75 -1.66 11.17 -3.90
CA LEU A 75 -0.78 12.34 -3.89
C LEU A 75 -0.69 12.92 -5.31
N PRO A 76 -1.14 14.17 -5.54
CA PRO A 76 -1.00 14.80 -6.84
C PRO A 76 0.47 14.85 -7.26
N SER A 77 0.76 14.70 -8.55
CA SER A 77 2.13 14.73 -9.09
C SER A 77 2.91 16.01 -8.75
N HIS A 78 2.20 17.13 -8.53
CA HIS A 78 2.80 18.39 -8.14
C HIS A 78 3.16 18.48 -6.64
N CYS A 79 2.67 17.57 -5.80
CA CYS A 79 3.00 17.59 -4.38
C CYS A 79 4.36 16.93 -4.12
N PRO A 80 5.18 17.49 -3.22
CA PRO A 80 6.45 16.88 -2.84
C PRO A 80 6.22 15.60 -2.02
N ARG A 81 7.20 14.70 -2.05
CA ARG A 81 7.19 13.43 -1.33
C ARG A 81 8.44 13.27 -0.48
N TRP A 82 8.35 12.43 0.54
CA TRP A 82 9.53 12.04 1.31
C TRP A 82 10.50 11.27 0.41
N GLN A 83 11.74 11.74 0.39
CA GLN A 83 12.86 11.08 -0.25
C GLN A 83 13.91 10.77 0.80
N THR A 84 14.54 9.60 0.67
CA THR A 84 15.53 9.14 1.64
C THR A 84 16.81 8.76 0.94
N SER A 85 17.96 9.10 1.54
CA SER A 85 19.23 8.52 1.13
C SER A 85 19.28 7.02 1.49
N PRO A 86 20.26 6.28 0.95
CA PRO A 86 20.64 4.99 1.52
C PRO A 86 20.98 5.13 3.01
N TRP A 87 20.82 4.03 3.75
CA TRP A 87 21.31 3.95 5.12
C TRP A 87 22.83 4.00 5.13
N SER A 88 23.41 4.70 6.10
CA SER A 88 24.85 4.64 6.39
C SER A 88 25.26 3.21 6.72
N GLU A 89 26.56 2.93 6.63
CA GLU A 89 27.17 1.75 7.27
C GLU A 89 26.76 1.64 8.75
N CYS A 90 26.66 0.41 9.24
CA CYS A 90 26.39 0.17 10.65
C CYS A 90 27.59 0.64 11.47
N LEU A 91 27.39 1.57 12.39
CA LEU A 91 28.50 2.17 13.15
C LEU A 91 29.23 1.08 13.95
N SER A 92 30.51 0.83 13.67
CA SER A 92 31.24 -0.24 14.34
C SER A 92 31.85 0.19 15.69
N SER A 93 32.12 1.48 15.86
CA SER A 93 32.87 2.04 16.99
C SER A 93 32.01 2.52 18.16
N ARG A 94 30.69 2.59 18.00
CA ARG A 94 29.75 3.04 19.06
C ARG A 94 28.56 2.10 19.16
N CYS A 95 28.74 1.02 19.90
CA CYS A 95 27.66 0.11 20.25
C CYS A 95 26.66 0.81 21.19
N ILE A 96 25.37 0.63 20.93
CA ILE A 96 24.29 1.07 21.83
C ILE A 96 24.01 -0.02 22.88
N ARG A 97 24.06 -1.29 22.44
CA ARG A 97 23.97 -2.51 23.27
C ARG A 97 24.84 -3.60 22.65
N HIS A 98 24.96 -4.77 23.30
CA HIS A 98 25.74 -5.90 22.80
C HIS A 98 25.39 -6.19 21.32
N SER A 99 26.43 -6.21 20.46
CA SER A 99 26.33 -6.41 19.00
C SER A 99 25.33 -5.51 18.27
N THR A 100 24.85 -4.42 18.88
CA THR A 100 23.82 -3.55 18.32
C THR A 100 24.35 -2.13 18.22
N SER A 101 24.20 -1.55 17.04
CA SER A 101 24.61 -0.18 16.73
C SER A 101 23.54 0.56 15.94
N MET A 102 23.88 1.69 15.34
CA MET A 102 22.96 2.61 14.68
C MET A 102 23.36 2.89 13.23
N GLN A 103 22.38 2.88 12.34
CA GLN A 103 22.46 3.45 11.00
C GLN A 103 21.65 4.74 10.93
N ARG A 104 22.10 5.67 10.09
CA ARG A 104 21.42 6.94 9.83
C ARG A 104 21.20 7.11 8.34
N ARG A 105 20.18 7.85 7.96
CA ARG A 105 19.97 8.29 6.58
C ARG A 105 19.43 9.71 6.58
N GLU A 106 19.60 10.39 5.46
CA GLU A 106 18.95 11.67 5.24
C GLU A 106 17.50 11.46 4.82
N VAL A 107 16.61 12.31 5.32
CA VAL A 107 15.18 12.32 4.98
C VAL A 107 14.80 13.75 4.65
N LYS A 108 14.40 13.99 3.40
CA LYS A 108 14.04 15.31 2.89
C LYS A 108 12.66 15.28 2.21
N CYS A 109 11.93 16.38 2.30
CA CYS A 109 10.73 16.58 1.51
C CYS A 109 11.17 17.21 0.17
N ALA A 110 10.85 16.57 -0.95
CA ALA A 110 11.31 17.06 -2.25
C ALA A 110 10.31 16.75 -3.37
N TYR A 111 10.26 17.64 -4.36
CA TYR A 111 9.47 17.47 -5.58
C TYR A 111 10.10 16.42 -6.50
N GLU A 112 9.36 15.96 -7.52
CA GLU A 112 9.87 14.96 -8.46
C GLU A 112 11.09 15.42 -9.26
N ASN A 113 11.21 16.73 -9.50
CA ASN A 113 12.39 17.34 -10.14
C ASN A 113 13.62 17.41 -9.21
N GLY A 114 13.52 16.91 -7.97
CA GLY A 114 14.61 16.86 -6.99
C GLY A 114 14.79 18.11 -6.14
N THR A 115 14.03 19.18 -6.35
CA THR A 115 14.14 20.39 -5.51
C THR A 115 13.57 20.13 -4.12
N ASN A 116 14.22 20.71 -3.11
CA ASN A 116 13.77 20.62 -1.73
C ASN A 116 12.48 21.44 -1.54
N ALA A 117 11.52 20.84 -0.85
CA ALA A 117 10.28 21.48 -0.46
C ALA A 117 10.26 21.70 1.07
N PRO A 118 9.44 22.63 1.57
CA PRO A 118 9.15 22.72 3.01
C PRO A 118 8.65 21.38 3.56
N PHE A 119 9.16 20.99 4.74
CA PHE A 119 8.78 19.73 5.42
C PHE A 119 7.27 19.59 5.60
N GLU A 120 6.56 20.71 5.78
CA GLU A 120 5.11 20.77 5.99
C GLU A 120 4.30 20.35 4.76
N LEU A 121 4.88 20.37 3.56
CA LEU A 121 4.18 19.94 2.35
C LEU A 121 4.20 18.43 2.14
N CYS A 122 5.04 17.71 2.88
CA CYS A 122 5.00 16.26 2.95
C CYS A 122 4.16 15.82 4.16
N ASP A 123 3.41 14.73 3.99
CA ASP A 123 2.59 14.17 5.07
C ASP A 123 3.48 13.73 6.24
N ARG A 124 3.34 14.41 7.39
CA ARG A 124 4.13 14.17 8.60
C ARG A 124 3.99 12.74 9.12
N GLU A 125 2.82 12.12 8.99
CA GLU A 125 2.56 10.75 9.47
C GLU A 125 3.32 9.71 8.63
N SER A 126 3.53 10.01 7.36
CA SER A 126 4.30 9.16 6.44
C SER A 126 5.82 9.37 6.52
N ARG A 127 6.30 10.24 7.43
CA ARG A 127 7.73 10.61 7.49
C ARG A 127 8.60 9.38 7.79
N PRO A 128 9.54 9.02 6.90
CA PRO A 128 10.43 7.89 7.12
C PRO A 128 11.37 8.10 8.32
N LYS A 129 11.73 7.01 9.00
CA LYS A 129 12.70 7.04 10.10
C LYS A 129 14.07 7.53 9.63
N VAL A 130 14.69 8.46 10.37
CA VAL A 130 16.05 8.99 10.12
C VAL A 130 17.13 8.06 10.67
N LYS A 131 16.80 7.27 11.68
CA LYS A 131 17.70 6.40 12.43
C LYS A 131 17.07 5.02 12.60
N LYS A 132 17.88 3.96 12.54
CA LYS A 132 17.45 2.60 12.88
C LYS A 132 18.61 1.83 13.52
N GLU A 133 18.26 0.88 14.37
CA GLU A 133 19.24 -0.06 14.92
C GLU A 133 19.72 -1.04 13.84
N CYS A 134 20.95 -1.48 13.97
CA CYS A 134 21.61 -2.47 13.12
C CYS A 134 22.47 -3.39 13.97
N ILE A 135 22.71 -4.62 13.51
CA ILE A 135 23.58 -5.57 14.19
C ILE A 135 24.99 -5.38 13.62
N ASN A 136 25.96 -5.11 14.49
CA ASN A 136 27.36 -5.09 14.12
C ASN A 136 27.93 -6.49 14.42
N GLY A 137 28.18 -7.27 13.38
CA GLY A 137 28.63 -8.67 13.45
C GLY A 137 30.07 -8.85 13.92
N ILE A 138 30.57 -7.98 14.82
CA ILE A 138 31.84 -8.23 15.48
C ILE A 138 31.58 -9.32 16.52
N VAL A 139 31.83 -10.56 16.10
CA VAL A 139 32.08 -11.72 16.97
C VAL A 139 33.56 -11.75 17.29
#